data_AF-A0A619AI24-F1
#
_entry.id   AF-A0A619AI24-F1
#
_cell.length_a   1.000
_cell.length_b   1.000
_cell.length_c   1.000
_cell.angle_alpha   90.00
_cell.angle_beta   90.00
_cell.angle_gamma   90.00
#
_symmetry.space_group_name_H-M   'P 1'
#
loop_
_entity.id
_entity.type
_entity.pdbx_description
1 polymer ?
#
loop_
_entity_poly.entity_id
_entity_poly.type
_entity_poly.pdbx_seq_one_letter_code
_entity_poly.pdbx_strand_id
1 'polypeptide(L)' 'MVSDWSDDIVAIDDKTMRRSLDKANGKAAVHLVNTFSAHNRLVLGQVKVGTKSNEITAITVLLKRLTLSG' A
#
# COMPACT_ATOMS: atom_id res chain seq x y z
N MET A 1 1.52 15.10 -24.57
CA MET A 1 0.77 13.84 -24.36
C MET A 1 0.36 13.82 -22.90
N VAL A 2 -0.85 14.27 -22.59
CA VAL A 2 -1.42 14.04 -21.25
C VAL A 2 -2.09 12.68 -21.37
N SER A 3 -1.50 11.65 -20.76
CA SER A 3 -2.11 10.33 -20.70
C SER A 3 -3.44 10.45 -19.95
N ASP A 4 -4.51 9.99 -20.57
CA ASP A 4 -5.81 9.87 -19.94
C ASP A 4 -5.66 8.83 -18.81
N TRP A 5 -5.63 9.28 -17.56
CA TRP A 5 -5.44 8.41 -16.39
C TRP A 5 -6.59 7.42 -16.20
N SER A 6 -7.67 7.62 -16.97
CA SER A 6 -8.90 6.84 -16.99
C SER A 6 -8.69 5.35 -17.30
N ASP A 7 -7.57 4.98 -17.94
CA ASP A 7 -7.28 3.60 -18.35
C ASP A 7 -6.29 2.85 -17.43
N ASP A 8 -5.77 3.48 -16.37
CA ASP A 8 -4.80 2.81 -15.49
C ASP A 8 -5.46 1.83 -14.51
N ILE A 9 -4.96 0.59 -14.50
CA ILE A 9 -5.37 -0.43 -13.54
C ILE A 9 -4.43 -0.36 -12.34
N VAL A 10 -4.99 0.02 -11.18
CA VAL A 10 -4.28 0.07 -9.90
C VAL A 10 -4.67 -1.13 -9.04
N ALA A 11 -3.71 -2.01 -8.78
CA ALA A 11 -3.87 -3.12 -7.85
C ALA A 11 -3.66 -2.65 -6.41
N ILE A 12 -4.47 -3.15 -5.48
CA ILE A 12 -4.30 -2.95 -4.04
C ILE A 12 -4.01 -4.31 -3.42
N ASP A 13 -2.88 -4.44 -2.72
CA ASP A 13 -2.39 -5.71 -2.21
C ASP A 13 -1.78 -5.57 -0.82
N ASP A 14 -1.88 -6.63 0.00
CA ASP A 14 -1.18 -6.72 1.27
C ASP A 14 0.18 -7.42 1.10
N LYS A 15 1.20 -6.92 1.81
CA LYS A 15 2.54 -7.48 1.75
C LYS A 15 3.17 -7.55 3.12
N THR A 16 3.73 -8.71 3.42
CA THR A 16 4.64 -8.89 4.57
C THR A 16 6.08 -8.71 4.12
N MET A 17 6.82 -7.80 4.75
CA MET A 17 8.20 -7.52 4.38
C MET A 17 9.14 -8.64 4.84
N ARG A 18 9.85 -9.25 3.89
CA ARG A 18 10.84 -10.29 4.19
C ARG A 18 11.94 -9.73 5.09
N ARG A 19 12.35 -10.49 6.12
CA ARG A 19 13.40 -10.11 7.09
C ARG A 19 13.11 -8.86 7.93
N SER A 20 11.86 -8.42 8.01
CA SER A 20 11.45 -7.31 8.88
C SER A 20 11.08 -7.73 10.31
N LEU A 21 11.05 -9.03 10.58
CA LEU A 21 10.82 -9.57 11.91
C LEU A 21 12.02 -9.25 12.81
N ASP A 22 11.76 -8.58 13.92
CA ASP A 22 12.77 -8.23 14.92
C ASP A 22 12.44 -8.94 16.24
N LYS A 23 12.91 -10.19 16.33
CA LYS A 23 12.72 -11.04 17.51
C LYS A 23 13.42 -10.48 18.75
N ALA A 24 14.57 -9.81 18.58
CA ALA A 24 15.36 -9.30 19.70
C ALA A 24 14.59 -8.23 20.49
N ASN A 25 13.81 -7.40 19.80
CA ASN A 25 12.95 -6.39 20.41
C ASN A 25 11.47 -6.79 20.48
N GLY A 26 11.14 -8.06 20.26
CA GLY A 26 9.76 -8.57 20.33
C GLY A 26 8.80 -7.98 19.28
N LYS A 27 9.29 -7.46 18.15
CA LYS A 27 8.46 -6.85 17.11
C LYS A 27 8.14 -7.86 16.01
N ALA A 28 6.86 -7.98 15.67
CA ALA A 28 6.39 -8.79 14.56
C ALA A 28 6.91 -8.26 13.20
N ALA A 29 6.84 -9.09 12.17
CA ALA A 29 7.15 -8.68 10.81
C ALA A 29 6.24 -7.51 10.37
N VAL A 30 6.79 -6.62 9.56
CA VAL A 30 6.08 -5.47 9.04
C VAL A 30 5.10 -5.92 7.95
N HIS A 31 3.82 -5.77 8.25
CA HIS A 31 2.72 -5.90 7.31
C HIS A 31 2.38 -4.52 6.71
N LEU A 32 2.09 -4.49 5.42
CA LEU A 32 1.81 -3.29 4.65
C LEU A 32 0.63 -3.55 3.73
N VAL A 33 -0.07 -2.49 3.34
CA VAL A 33 -0.92 -2.48 2.14
C VAL A 33 -0.32 -1.48 1.17
N ASN A 34 -0.22 -1.84 -0.10
CA ASN A 34 0.30 -0.96 -1.15
C ASN A 34 -0.70 -0.82 -2.31
N THR A 35 -0.41 0.14 -3.18
CA THR A 35 -1.13 0.38 -4.44
C THR A 35 -0.14 0.39 -5.58
N PHE A 36 -0.31 -0.48 -6.57
CA PHE A 36 0.58 -0.62 -7.71
C PHE A 36 -0.15 -0.30 -9.00
N SER A 37 0.35 0.70 -9.73
CA SER A 37 -0.10 1.03 -11.08
C SER A 37 0.56 0.10 -12.08
N ALA A 38 -0.24 -0.69 -12.80
CA ALA A 38 0.26 -1.58 -13.83
C ALA A 38 0.83 -0.79 -15.02
N HIS A 39 0.17 0.30 -15.41
CA HIS A 39 0.59 1.15 -16.52
C HIS A 39 1.95 1.81 -16.22
N ASN A 40 2.08 2.44 -15.05
CA ASN A 40 3.27 3.18 -14.67
C ASN A 40 4.37 2.29 -14.06
N ARG A 41 4.06 1.02 -13.80
CA ARG A 41 4.93 0.03 -13.14
C ARG A 41 5.51 0.55 -11.83
N LEU A 42 4.67 1.23 -11.05
CA LEU A 42 5.08 1.97 -9.87
C LEU A 42 4.13 1.74 -8.70
N VAL A 43 4.69 1.70 -7.49
CA VAL A 43 3.90 1.77 -6.26
C VAL A 43 3.54 3.23 -5.99
N LEU A 44 2.25 3.57 -6.12
CA LEU A 44 1.72 4.92 -5.95
C LEU A 44 1.63 5.31 -4.47
N GLY A 45 1.43 4.34 -3.59
CA GLY A 45 1.33 4.56 -2.15
C GLY A 45 1.38 3.26 -1.36
N GLN A 46 1.77 3.38 -0.09
CA GLN A 46 1.82 2.28 0.86
C GLN A 46 1.55 2.74 2.28
N VAL A 47 0.92 1.88 3.08
CA VAL A 47 0.60 2.13 4.49
C VAL A 47 0.95 0.90 5.32
N LYS A 48 1.64 1.09 6.44
CA LYS A 48 1.91 0.02 7.40
C LYS A 48 0.64 -0.38 8.13
N VAL A 49 0.41 -1.68 8.25
CA VAL A 49 -0.68 -2.27 9.00
C VAL A 49 -0.18 -2.70 10.39
N GLY A 50 -0.91 -2.32 11.44
CA GLY A 50 -0.58 -2.67 12.82
C GLY A 50 -0.90 -4.14 13.15
N THR A 51 -2.12 -4.58 12.82
CA THR A 51 -2.60 -5.96 12.97
C THR A 51 -3.39 -6.37 11.73
N LYS A 52 -3.37 -7.66 11.35
CA LYS A 52 -4.02 -8.16 10.12
C LYS A 52 -5.50 -7.74 9.98
N SER A 53 -6.23 -7.69 11.10
CA SER A 53 -7.62 -7.22 11.16
C SER A 53 -7.85 -5.78 10.69
N ASN A 54 -6.80 -4.96 10.59
CA ASN A 54 -6.90 -3.53 10.33
C ASN A 54 -6.61 -3.16 8.86
N GLU A 55 -6.53 -4.15 7.97
CA GLU A 55 -6.27 -3.96 6.53
C GLU A 55 -7.34 -3.08 5.86
N ILE A 56 -8.63 -3.27 6.17
CA ILE A 56 -9.73 -2.44 5.61
C ILE A 56 -9.53 -0.96 5.99
N THR A 57 -9.16 -0.70 7.24
CA THR A 57 -8.85 0.65 7.72
C THR A 57 -7.62 1.21 7.01
N ALA A 58 -6.59 0.39 6.81
CA ALA A 58 -5.37 0.79 6.10
C ALA A 58 -5.63 1.13 4.62
N ILE A 59 -6.47 0.35 3.93
CA ILE A 59 -6.92 0.63 2.55
C ILE A 59 -7.65 1.97 2.51
N THR A 60 -8.57 2.21 3.45
CA THR A 60 -9.30 3.49 3.53
C THR A 60 -8.34 4.68 3.69
N VAL A 61 -7.31 4.55 4.53
CA VAL A 61 -6.27 5.60 4.70
C VAL A 61 -5.44 5.75 3.43
N LEU A 62 -5.06 4.65 2.79
CA LEU A 62 -4.27 4.64 1.57
C LEU A 62 -5.00 5.35 0.42
N LEU A 63 -6.28 5.03 0.19
CA LEU A 63 -7.10 5.68 -0.83
C LEU A 63 -7.23 7.19 -0.58
N LYS A 64 -7.51 7.61 0.67
CA LYS A 64 -7.57 9.04 1.03
C LYS A 64 -6.27 9.78 0.74
N ARG A 65 -5.11 9.13 0.89
CA ARG A 65 -3.80 9.73 0.58
C ARG A 65 -3.53 9.84 -0.92
N LEU A 66 -4.07 8.90 -1.70
CA LEU A 66 -3.94 8.90 -3.16
C LEU A 66 -4.90 9.88 -3.83
N THR A 67 -6.05 10.14 -3.21
CA THR A 67 -6.98 11.21 -3.61
C THR A 67 -6.40 12.57 -3.20
N LEU A 68 -5.37 13.01 -3.90
CA LEU A 68 -4.90 14.39 -3.84
C LEU A 68 -5.73 15.19 -4.84
N SER A 69 -6.61 16.07 -4.34
CA SER A 69 -7.23 17.12 -5.15
C SER A 69 -6.16 18.17 -5.45
N GLY A 70 -5.73 18.26 -6.70
CA GLY A 70 -4.95 19.40 -7.21
C GLY A 70 -5.83 20.62 -7.44
#